data_AF-A0A165Q9Z7-F1
#
_entry.id   AF-A0A165Q9Z7-F1
#
_cell.length_a   1.000
_cell.length_b   1.000
_cell.length_c   1.000
_cell.angle_alpha   90.00
_cell.angle_beta   90.00
_cell.angle_gamma   90.00
#
_symmetry.space_group_name_H-M   'P 1'
#
loop_
_entity.id
_entity.type
_entity.pdbx_description
1 polymer ?
#
loop_
_entity_poly.entity_id
_entity_poly.type
_entity_poly.pdbx_seq_one_letter_code
_entity_poly.pdbx_strand_id
1 'polypeptide(L)'
;MSDSSHLLGPSPRPSLDSQRSSSSLPNGTNGTADGAVQDDDEELDPIQRLQRELERTKEDKDKLATQYRNLLSKLTTMRTTLGNKLKQDAEELDRQNELVQQLTVEKEDLAETIETLKSELVASNEEAERSSRELEAMRSRALQDDAQEAYMRERELRETQTELEQCRMERDEWEQKALQEHVSADEARTSLANVRRELEVERTAREMAAAELAVEREKCGNLQSVLEDFQAAKDHDVKQATKEYEVQLDKITQSLAEYKSRALNAELQLQESSTSSARTQELEKEVKEKQLLIGKLRHEAVIMNEHLMEALRRLRQSSTDTNVDRRLVTNVLLSFLSTPRGDPKRFEMLSLLATILSWTEDERERAGLQHKGGPMPAMSAVSGFFTRGSPTRTRNLELEKTDETESFSRLWVEFLLTEAASGEEARSSSSSPIRSPRNQSLPSSPTRSTLRQPSLLSPPELRGTKRLPSLTSAAMSSSPNLTLLQPPPQGKGKERADSSS
;
A
#
# COMPACT_ATOMS: atom_id res chain seq x y z
N MET A 1 -81.10 -64.60 32.16
CA MET A 1 -82.26 -63.78 31.75
C MET A 1 -82.66 -64.27 30.36
N SER A 2 -83.37 -65.38 30.19
CA SER A 2 -84.27 -66.09 31.12
C SER A 2 -85.53 -65.28 31.44
N ASP A 3 -86.49 -65.27 30.53
CA ASP A 3 -87.84 -65.82 30.70
C ASP A 3 -88.51 -65.85 29.28
N SER A 4 -89.23 -66.88 28.83
CA SER A 4 -90.40 -67.58 29.42
C SER A 4 -91.63 -66.66 29.49
N SER A 5 -92.81 -66.97 28.94
CA SER A 5 -93.33 -68.28 28.53
C SER A 5 -94.42 -68.21 27.44
N HIS A 6 -94.42 -69.23 26.58
CA HIS A 6 -95.58 -69.97 26.03
C HIS A 6 -96.99 -69.35 26.15
N LEU A 7 -97.67 -69.03 25.04
CA LEU A 7 -98.34 -69.90 24.04
C LEU A 7 -99.81 -70.23 24.39
N LEU A 8 -100.72 -69.79 23.51
CA LEU A 8 -102.15 -70.09 23.55
C LEU A 8 -102.44 -71.40 22.78
N GLY A 9 -103.06 -72.38 23.44
CA GLY A 9 -103.56 -73.61 22.83
C GLY A 9 -105.08 -73.53 22.54
N PRO A 10 -105.58 -74.04 21.40
CA PRO A 10 -106.98 -73.88 21.00
C PRO A 10 -107.92 -75.00 21.51
N SER A 11 -109.22 -74.71 21.49
CA SER A 11 -110.30 -75.65 21.80
C SER A 11 -110.48 -76.75 20.74
N PRO A 12 -110.92 -77.94 21.17
CA PRO A 12 -111.79 -78.78 20.35
C PRO A 12 -113.19 -78.93 20.98
N ARG A 13 -114.23 -78.89 20.13
CA ARG A 13 -115.54 -79.49 20.46
C ARG A 13 -115.50 -80.99 20.15
N PRO A 14 -116.39 -81.78 20.75
CA PRO A 14 -117.31 -82.51 19.88
C PRO A 14 -118.78 -82.30 20.28
N SER A 15 -119.69 -82.54 19.33
CA SER A 15 -121.14 -82.38 19.51
C SER A 15 -121.89 -83.52 18.83
N LEU A 16 -122.79 -84.17 19.59
CA LEU A 16 -123.87 -85.07 19.19
C LEU A 16 -123.59 -86.10 18.07
N ASP A 17 -123.60 -87.37 18.46
CA ASP A 17 -124.61 -88.33 18.00
C ASP A 17 -124.81 -89.35 19.16
N SER A 18 -125.94 -89.95 19.54
CA SER A 18 -127.39 -89.90 19.29
C SER A 18 -127.87 -91.36 19.26
N GLN A 19 -128.75 -91.71 20.19
CA GLN A 19 -129.76 -92.78 20.09
C GLN A 19 -129.37 -94.17 19.55
N ARG A 20 -129.38 -95.17 20.45
CA ARG A 20 -130.08 -96.42 20.15
C ARG A 20 -131.34 -96.50 21.02
N SER A 21 -132.50 -96.34 20.38
CA SER A 21 -133.81 -96.19 21.03
C SER A 21 -134.70 -97.41 20.76
N SER A 22 -135.27 -98.03 21.81
CA SER A 22 -136.39 -98.97 21.72
C SER A 22 -137.05 -99.11 23.11
N SER A 23 -138.16 -98.43 23.45
CA SER A 23 -139.56 -98.63 22.99
C SER A 23 -140.27 -99.78 23.74
N SER A 24 -141.54 -99.70 24.16
CA SER A 24 -142.54 -98.62 24.01
C SER A 24 -143.81 -98.86 24.85
N LEU A 25 -144.57 -97.80 25.12
CA LEU A 25 -145.98 -97.75 25.52
C LEU A 25 -146.69 -96.69 24.63
N PRO A 26 -148.04 -96.57 24.57
CA PRO A 26 -149.11 -97.41 25.15
C PRO A 26 -149.85 -98.17 23.99
N ASN A 27 -151.18 -98.30 23.77
CA ASN A 27 -152.42 -97.84 24.42
C ASN A 27 -153.68 -98.62 23.97
N GLY A 28 -154.68 -98.75 24.85
CA GLY A 28 -156.12 -98.96 24.52
C GLY A 28 -156.59 -100.34 24.00
N THR A 29 -157.88 -100.73 24.07
CA THR A 29 -159.06 -100.24 24.84
C THR A 29 -160.19 -101.30 24.86
N ASN A 30 -160.92 -101.41 25.99
CA ASN A 30 -162.35 -101.80 26.21
C ASN A 30 -163.06 -103.01 25.51
N GLY A 31 -163.93 -103.68 26.31
CA GLY A 31 -165.19 -104.35 25.90
C GLY A 31 -165.19 -105.89 26.10
N THR A 32 -165.83 -106.56 27.09
CA THR A 32 -167.18 -106.59 27.73
C THR A 32 -168.26 -107.45 27.04
N ALA A 33 -168.93 -108.30 27.84
CA ALA A 33 -170.15 -109.09 27.57
C ALA A 33 -169.99 -110.34 26.65
N ASP A 34 -170.74 -111.46 26.78
CA ASP A 34 -171.77 -111.86 27.77
C ASP A 34 -171.98 -113.41 27.82
N GLY A 35 -172.77 -113.92 28.79
CA GLY A 35 -173.33 -115.30 28.85
C GLY A 35 -172.39 -116.40 29.40
N ALA A 36 -172.69 -117.19 30.45
CA ALA A 36 -173.88 -117.97 30.86
C ALA A 36 -174.09 -119.26 30.03
N VAL A 37 -174.57 -120.42 30.56
CA VAL A 37 -175.30 -120.76 31.80
C VAL A 37 -174.69 -122.04 32.45
N GLN A 38 -175.00 -122.34 33.72
CA GLN A 38 -174.63 -123.55 34.46
C GLN A 38 -175.84 -124.50 34.61
N ASP A 39 -175.64 -125.82 34.60
CA ASP A 39 -176.72 -126.83 34.56
C ASP A 39 -177.65 -126.85 35.78
N ASP A 40 -178.92 -127.20 35.54
CA ASP A 40 -179.91 -127.63 36.54
C ASP A 40 -180.68 -128.89 36.06
N ASP A 41 -181.03 -129.73 37.04
CA ASP A 41 -182.11 -130.72 37.14
C ASP A 41 -182.28 -131.95 36.20
N GLU A 42 -182.18 -133.10 36.91
CA GLU A 42 -183.11 -134.24 36.94
C GLU A 42 -183.24 -135.22 35.75
N GLU A 43 -183.98 -136.30 36.07
CA GLU A 43 -183.97 -137.59 35.42
C GLU A 43 -185.12 -137.77 34.43
N LEU A 44 -184.86 -138.39 33.27
CA LEU A 44 -185.61 -139.54 32.77
C LEU A 44 -184.94 -140.15 31.52
N ASP A 45 -184.90 -141.48 31.50
CA ASP A 45 -184.45 -142.43 30.47
C ASP A 45 -183.05 -142.30 29.80
N PRO A 46 -182.22 -143.37 29.73
CA PRO A 46 -180.78 -143.21 29.48
C PRO A 46 -180.37 -143.14 28.00
N ILE A 47 -181.16 -143.69 27.09
CA ILE A 47 -180.71 -144.05 25.73
C ILE A 47 -180.58 -142.81 24.81
N GLN A 48 -181.33 -141.73 25.06
CA GLN A 48 -181.31 -140.52 24.22
C GLN A 48 -180.21 -139.50 24.60
N ARG A 49 -179.56 -139.59 25.76
CA ARG A 49 -178.47 -138.66 26.14
C ARG A 49 -177.20 -138.93 25.31
N LEU A 50 -176.72 -140.19 25.31
CA LEU A 50 -175.48 -140.63 24.64
C LEU A 50 -175.37 -140.25 23.15
N GLN A 51 -176.50 -140.22 22.42
CA GLN A 51 -176.48 -139.95 20.98
C GLN A 51 -176.21 -138.47 20.64
N ARG A 52 -176.61 -137.52 21.51
CA ARG A 52 -176.34 -136.09 21.33
C ARG A 52 -174.90 -135.70 21.71
N GLU A 53 -174.34 -136.36 22.73
CA GLU A 53 -172.97 -136.14 23.19
C GLU A 53 -171.93 -136.49 22.11
N LEU A 54 -172.17 -137.56 21.34
CA LEU A 54 -171.29 -138.00 20.24
C LEU A 54 -171.34 -137.07 19.01
N GLU A 55 -172.37 -136.23 18.89
CA GLU A 55 -172.50 -135.24 17.82
C GLU A 55 -171.85 -133.91 18.21
N ARG A 56 -172.15 -133.41 19.42
CA ARG A 56 -171.52 -132.20 20.00
C ARG A 56 -169.99 -132.30 20.03
N THR A 57 -169.45 -133.45 20.41
CA THR A 57 -168.00 -133.71 20.45
C THR A 57 -167.32 -133.75 19.07
N LYS A 58 -168.07 -133.94 17.97
CA LYS A 58 -167.51 -133.81 16.61
C LYS A 58 -167.40 -132.36 16.18
N GLU A 59 -168.45 -131.55 16.39
CA GLU A 59 -168.41 -130.14 16.03
C GLU A 59 -167.28 -129.39 16.75
N ASP A 60 -167.11 -129.66 18.05
CA ASP A 60 -166.08 -129.00 18.85
C ASP A 60 -164.67 -129.45 18.42
N LYS A 61 -164.51 -130.67 17.91
CA LYS A 61 -163.27 -131.14 17.27
C LYS A 61 -162.95 -130.39 15.98
N ASP A 62 -163.94 -130.08 15.14
CA ASP A 62 -163.72 -129.29 13.91
C ASP A 62 -163.52 -127.79 14.19
N LYS A 63 -164.15 -127.25 15.24
CA LYS A 63 -163.82 -125.92 15.80
C LYS A 63 -162.36 -125.87 16.26
N LEU A 64 -161.86 -126.88 16.98
CA LEU A 64 -160.42 -126.98 17.30
C LEU A 64 -159.53 -127.17 16.05
N ALA A 65 -159.94 -127.98 15.07
CA ALA A 65 -159.15 -128.25 13.87
C ALA A 65 -159.00 -127.02 12.95
N THR A 66 -160.01 -126.15 12.91
CA THR A 66 -159.94 -124.86 12.21
C THR A 66 -159.12 -123.82 12.98
N GLN A 67 -159.21 -123.79 14.32
CA GLN A 67 -158.29 -123.00 15.15
C GLN A 67 -156.83 -123.43 14.96
N TYR A 68 -156.54 -124.74 14.96
CA TYR A 68 -155.20 -125.28 14.70
C TYR A 68 -154.67 -124.88 13.31
N ARG A 69 -155.48 -124.96 12.26
CA ARG A 69 -155.07 -124.50 10.91
C ARG A 69 -154.81 -122.99 10.85
N ASN A 70 -155.64 -122.18 11.49
CA ASN A 70 -155.43 -120.74 11.57
C ASN A 70 -154.16 -120.38 12.36
N LEU A 71 -153.87 -121.09 13.45
CA LEU A 71 -152.66 -120.89 14.25
C LEU A 71 -151.42 -121.39 13.51
N LEU A 72 -151.50 -122.51 12.78
CA LEU A 72 -150.43 -122.99 11.89
C LEU A 72 -150.16 -122.01 10.73
N SER A 73 -151.21 -121.40 10.17
CA SER A 73 -151.09 -120.35 9.13
C SER A 73 -150.41 -119.09 9.68
N LYS A 74 -150.84 -118.62 10.87
CA LYS A 74 -150.17 -117.52 11.60
C LYS A 74 -148.71 -117.84 11.96
N LEU A 75 -148.41 -119.07 12.38
CA LEU A 75 -147.05 -119.49 12.71
C LEU A 75 -146.17 -119.63 11.46
N THR A 76 -146.74 -120.08 10.32
CA THR A 76 -146.06 -120.12 9.03
C THR A 76 -145.77 -118.73 8.50
N THR A 77 -146.75 -117.81 8.57
CA THR A 77 -146.56 -116.41 8.16
C THR A 77 -145.64 -115.63 9.11
N MET A 78 -145.67 -115.90 10.41
CA MET A 78 -144.64 -115.41 11.34
C MET A 78 -143.26 -115.99 11.00
N ARG A 79 -143.14 -117.29 10.68
CA ARG A 79 -141.87 -117.90 10.28
C ARG A 79 -141.31 -117.30 8.98
N THR A 80 -142.14 -117.01 7.98
CA THR A 80 -141.66 -116.40 6.73
C THR A 80 -141.40 -114.90 6.88
N THR A 81 -142.24 -114.14 7.58
CA THR A 81 -141.99 -112.71 7.82
C THR A 81 -140.82 -112.47 8.76
N LEU A 82 -140.68 -113.22 9.84
CA LEU A 82 -139.54 -113.15 10.76
C LEU A 82 -138.28 -113.74 10.13
N GLY A 83 -138.38 -114.81 9.33
CA GLY A 83 -137.25 -115.35 8.56
C GLY A 83 -136.73 -114.36 7.51
N ASN A 84 -137.62 -113.68 6.79
CA ASN A 84 -137.26 -112.62 5.85
C ASN A 84 -136.69 -111.40 6.58
N LYS A 85 -137.27 -111.00 7.73
CA LYS A 85 -136.71 -109.93 8.57
C LYS A 85 -135.33 -110.28 9.10
N LEU A 86 -135.13 -111.44 9.74
CA LEU A 86 -133.82 -111.85 10.24
C LEU A 86 -132.78 -111.98 9.11
N LYS A 87 -133.19 -112.35 7.89
CA LYS A 87 -132.29 -112.32 6.72
C LYS A 87 -131.99 -110.89 6.26
N GLN A 88 -132.97 -109.99 6.25
CA GLN A 88 -132.78 -108.58 5.92
C GLN A 88 -131.92 -107.86 6.97
N ASP A 89 -132.21 -108.07 8.26
CA ASP A 89 -131.47 -107.55 9.41
C ASP A 89 -130.02 -108.08 9.40
N ALA A 90 -129.80 -109.36 9.03
CA ALA A 90 -128.47 -109.92 8.85
C ALA A 90 -127.74 -109.29 7.64
N GLU A 91 -128.37 -109.19 6.47
CA GLU A 91 -127.77 -108.52 5.32
C GLU A 91 -127.56 -107.00 5.54
N GLU A 92 -128.34 -106.36 6.39
CA GLU A 92 -128.14 -104.96 6.77
C GLU A 92 -126.99 -104.83 7.78
N LEU A 93 -126.90 -105.73 8.75
CA LEU A 93 -125.79 -105.80 9.71
C LEU A 93 -124.47 -106.20 9.04
N ASP A 94 -124.50 -107.05 8.02
CA ASP A 94 -123.34 -107.38 7.18
C ASP A 94 -122.89 -106.16 6.38
N ARG A 95 -123.81 -105.43 5.72
CA ARG A 95 -123.48 -104.15 5.03
C ARG A 95 -122.97 -103.08 6.01
N GLN A 96 -123.49 -103.03 7.23
CA GLN A 96 -122.99 -102.15 8.29
C GLN A 96 -121.59 -102.58 8.75
N ASN A 97 -121.30 -103.88 8.86
CA ASN A 97 -119.96 -104.39 9.16
C ASN A 97 -118.97 -104.13 8.01
N GLU A 98 -119.37 -104.30 6.75
CA GLU A 98 -118.57 -103.97 5.57
C GLU A 98 -118.24 -102.47 5.54
N LEU A 99 -119.23 -101.61 5.79
CA LEU A 99 -119.03 -100.16 5.87
C LEU A 99 -118.17 -99.75 7.08
N VAL A 100 -118.33 -100.41 8.23
CA VAL A 100 -117.46 -100.18 9.40
C VAL A 100 -116.03 -100.63 9.11
N GLN A 101 -115.82 -101.76 8.44
CA GLN A 101 -114.50 -102.24 8.02
C GLN A 101 -113.83 -101.29 7.02
N GLN A 102 -114.59 -100.79 6.03
CA GLN A 102 -114.12 -99.75 5.11
C GLN A 102 -113.74 -98.48 5.87
N LEU A 103 -114.61 -98.00 6.78
CA LEU A 103 -114.34 -96.80 7.60
C LEU A 103 -113.23 -97.01 8.65
N THR A 104 -112.88 -98.23 9.06
CA THR A 104 -111.68 -98.49 9.87
C THR A 104 -110.43 -98.51 9.03
N VAL A 105 -110.43 -99.17 7.85
CA VAL A 105 -109.28 -99.14 6.93
C VAL A 105 -109.01 -97.72 6.45
N GLU A 106 -110.02 -96.97 6.01
CA GLU A 106 -109.89 -95.55 5.66
C GLU A 106 -109.35 -94.71 6.83
N LYS A 107 -109.67 -95.04 8.08
CA LYS A 107 -109.13 -94.34 9.26
C LYS A 107 -107.72 -94.78 9.64
N GLU A 108 -107.33 -96.00 9.34
CA GLU A 108 -105.98 -96.52 9.52
C GLU A 108 -105.07 -95.91 8.44
N ASP A 109 -105.46 -95.94 7.17
CA ASP A 109 -104.81 -95.23 6.05
C ASP A 109 -104.68 -93.71 6.33
N LEU A 110 -105.74 -93.07 6.83
CA LEU A 110 -105.71 -91.65 7.22
C LEU A 110 -104.85 -91.41 8.48
N ALA A 111 -104.73 -92.36 9.41
CA ALA A 111 -103.86 -92.24 10.57
C ALA A 111 -102.39 -92.38 10.16
N GLU A 112 -102.05 -93.38 9.34
CA GLU A 112 -100.70 -93.60 8.80
C GLU A 112 -100.26 -92.40 7.95
N THR A 113 -101.10 -91.91 7.03
CA THR A 113 -100.76 -90.71 6.23
C THR A 113 -100.66 -89.44 7.07
N ILE A 114 -101.42 -89.31 8.16
CA ILE A 114 -101.24 -88.22 9.14
C ILE A 114 -99.92 -88.39 9.92
N GLU A 115 -99.44 -89.60 10.17
CA GLU A 115 -98.18 -89.86 10.87
C GLU A 115 -96.95 -89.70 9.96
N THR A 116 -97.02 -90.11 8.70
CA THR A 116 -95.97 -89.79 7.70
C THR A 116 -95.88 -88.29 7.47
N LEU A 117 -96.99 -87.60 7.20
CA LEU A 117 -96.99 -86.14 7.03
C LEU A 117 -96.50 -85.39 8.28
N LYS A 118 -96.72 -85.91 9.50
CA LYS A 118 -96.12 -85.35 10.73
C LYS A 118 -94.62 -85.56 10.77
N SER A 119 -94.12 -86.75 10.46
CA SER A 119 -92.67 -87.02 10.51
C SER A 119 -91.91 -86.27 9.41
N GLU A 120 -92.49 -86.14 8.21
CA GLU A 120 -91.99 -85.27 7.13
C GLU A 120 -92.00 -83.79 7.53
N LEU A 121 -93.08 -83.30 8.17
CA LEU A 121 -93.16 -81.92 8.66
C LEU A 121 -92.10 -81.63 9.75
N VAL A 122 -91.85 -82.58 10.65
CA VAL A 122 -90.79 -82.45 11.67
C VAL A 122 -89.41 -82.46 11.02
N ALA A 123 -89.12 -83.41 10.13
CA ALA A 123 -87.82 -83.50 9.44
C ALA A 123 -87.54 -82.24 8.59
N SER A 124 -88.56 -81.73 7.91
CA SER A 124 -88.51 -80.49 7.11
C SER A 124 -88.30 -79.26 8.00
N ASN A 125 -88.99 -79.16 9.16
CA ASN A 125 -88.75 -78.07 10.11
C ASN A 125 -87.34 -78.12 10.70
N GLU A 126 -86.83 -79.29 11.07
CA GLU A 126 -85.44 -79.43 11.51
C GLU A 126 -84.44 -79.04 10.41
N GLU A 127 -84.72 -79.33 9.15
CA GLU A 127 -83.86 -78.96 8.02
C GLU A 127 -83.92 -77.46 7.71
N ALA A 128 -85.10 -76.84 7.86
CA ALA A 128 -85.25 -75.39 7.85
C ALA A 128 -84.48 -74.72 9.01
N GLU A 129 -84.49 -75.31 10.21
CA GLU A 129 -83.67 -74.82 11.33
C GLU A 129 -82.17 -75.04 11.12
N ARG A 130 -81.74 -76.19 10.59
CA ARG A 130 -80.33 -76.49 10.26
C ARG A 130 -79.80 -75.49 9.24
N SER A 131 -80.49 -75.34 8.12
CA SER A 131 -80.11 -74.38 7.07
C SER A 131 -80.21 -72.92 7.53
N SER A 132 -81.17 -72.56 8.40
CA SER A 132 -81.23 -71.23 9.03
C SER A 132 -80.00 -70.96 9.92
N ARG A 133 -79.61 -71.91 10.77
CA ARG A 133 -78.40 -71.82 11.61
C ARG A 133 -77.12 -71.72 10.77
N GLU A 134 -77.03 -72.46 9.66
CA GLU A 134 -75.91 -72.38 8.72
C GLU A 134 -75.86 -71.02 8.01
N LEU A 135 -77.00 -70.47 7.58
CA LEU A 135 -77.09 -69.12 7.01
C LEU A 135 -76.73 -68.04 8.04
N GLU A 136 -77.10 -68.20 9.30
CA GLU A 136 -76.71 -67.28 10.40
C GLU A 136 -75.21 -67.39 10.73
N ALA A 137 -74.64 -68.60 10.74
CA ALA A 137 -73.21 -68.83 10.89
C ALA A 137 -72.40 -68.23 9.72
N MET A 138 -72.86 -68.40 8.48
CA MET A 138 -72.22 -67.81 7.30
C MET A 138 -72.36 -66.29 7.25
N ARG A 139 -73.50 -65.72 7.67
CA ARG A 139 -73.68 -64.26 7.77
C ARG A 139 -72.84 -63.63 8.87
N SER A 140 -72.83 -64.22 10.06
CA SER A 140 -72.01 -63.73 11.19
C SER A 140 -70.52 -63.84 10.88
N ARG A 141 -70.08 -64.93 10.24
CA ARG A 141 -68.73 -65.05 9.69
C ARG A 141 -68.44 -63.98 8.65
N ALA A 142 -69.29 -63.81 7.63
CA ALA A 142 -69.05 -62.80 6.59
C ALA A 142 -68.93 -61.39 7.17
N LEU A 143 -69.80 -61.02 8.12
CA LEU A 143 -69.72 -59.74 8.85
C LEU A 143 -68.43 -59.61 9.69
N GLN A 144 -67.92 -60.70 10.25
CA GLN A 144 -66.66 -60.70 11.02
C GLN A 144 -65.44 -60.62 10.10
N ASP A 145 -65.43 -61.37 8.99
CA ASP A 145 -64.38 -61.34 7.98
C ASP A 145 -64.34 -59.94 7.31
N ASP A 146 -65.50 -59.36 6.93
CA ASP A 146 -65.64 -57.97 6.44
C ASP A 146 -65.13 -56.93 7.45
N ALA A 147 -65.49 -57.07 8.74
CA ALA A 147 -65.06 -56.14 9.78
C ALA A 147 -63.55 -56.24 10.06
N GLN A 148 -62.98 -57.44 9.98
CA GLN A 148 -61.53 -57.66 10.10
C GLN A 148 -60.78 -57.08 8.88
N GLU A 149 -61.27 -57.28 7.67
CA GLU A 149 -60.70 -56.65 6.47
C GLU A 149 -60.80 -55.12 6.52
N ALA A 150 -61.93 -54.58 6.98
CA ALA A 150 -62.12 -53.14 7.14
C ALA A 150 -61.11 -52.56 8.15
N TYR A 151 -60.94 -53.20 9.32
CA TYR A 151 -59.95 -52.80 10.32
C TYR A 151 -58.50 -52.86 9.79
N MET A 152 -58.15 -53.91 9.04
CA MET A 152 -56.82 -54.04 8.44
C MET A 152 -56.57 -52.92 7.40
N ARG A 153 -57.53 -52.65 6.50
CA ARG A 153 -57.42 -51.54 5.54
C ARG A 153 -57.37 -50.17 6.22
N GLU A 154 -58.15 -49.97 7.28
CA GLU A 154 -58.13 -48.72 8.06
C GLU A 154 -56.80 -48.52 8.80
N ARG A 155 -56.14 -49.62 9.20
CA ARG A 155 -54.79 -49.60 9.76
C ARG A 155 -53.73 -49.30 8.69
N GLU A 156 -53.75 -50.01 7.57
CA GLU A 156 -52.84 -49.78 6.43
C GLU A 156 -52.94 -48.34 5.90
N LEU A 157 -54.15 -47.79 5.83
CA LEU A 157 -54.39 -46.39 5.48
C LEU A 157 -53.79 -45.42 6.51
N ARG A 158 -53.79 -45.73 7.81
CA ARG A 158 -53.12 -44.90 8.82
C ARG A 158 -51.60 -45.01 8.74
N GLU A 159 -51.07 -46.22 8.61
CA GLU A 159 -49.62 -46.45 8.51
C GLU A 159 -49.06 -45.70 7.29
N THR A 160 -49.65 -45.90 6.11
CA THR A 160 -49.26 -45.17 4.88
C THR A 160 -49.50 -43.65 4.94
N GLN A 161 -50.52 -43.17 5.67
CA GLN A 161 -50.68 -41.73 5.93
C GLN A 161 -49.53 -41.19 6.79
N THR A 162 -49.15 -41.88 7.87
CA THR A 162 -48.04 -41.44 8.72
C THR A 162 -46.68 -41.50 8.02
N GLU A 163 -46.46 -42.47 7.13
CA GLU A 163 -45.27 -42.53 6.27
C GLU A 163 -45.24 -41.36 5.28
N LEU A 164 -46.37 -41.05 4.64
CA LEU A 164 -46.50 -39.94 3.70
C LEU A 164 -46.35 -38.56 4.38
N GLU A 165 -46.74 -38.43 5.65
CA GLU A 165 -46.47 -37.24 6.46
C GLU A 165 -44.99 -37.15 6.87
N GLN A 166 -44.35 -38.27 7.24
CA GLN A 166 -42.90 -38.32 7.49
C GLN A 166 -42.09 -37.92 6.26
N CYS A 167 -42.33 -38.52 5.09
CA CYS A 167 -41.66 -38.17 3.84
C CYS A 167 -41.88 -36.70 3.42
N ARG A 168 -43.01 -36.08 3.81
CA ARG A 168 -43.23 -34.63 3.61
C ARG A 168 -42.37 -33.79 4.55
N MET A 169 -42.32 -34.12 5.84
CA MET A 169 -41.45 -33.43 6.80
C MET A 169 -39.97 -33.58 6.44
N GLU A 170 -39.53 -34.77 6.05
CA GLU A 170 -38.16 -35.00 5.58
C GLU A 170 -37.83 -34.17 4.33
N ARG A 171 -38.73 -34.13 3.34
CA ARG A 171 -38.59 -33.26 2.17
C ARG A 171 -38.45 -31.79 2.58
N ASP A 172 -39.35 -31.30 3.43
CA ASP A 172 -39.38 -29.89 3.83
C ASP A 172 -38.12 -29.51 4.63
N GLU A 173 -37.60 -30.43 5.44
CA GLU A 173 -36.28 -30.32 6.07
C GLU A 173 -35.13 -30.29 5.05
N TRP A 174 -35.14 -31.15 4.02
CA TRP A 174 -34.10 -31.17 2.98
C TRP A 174 -34.15 -29.92 2.10
N GLU A 175 -35.34 -29.41 1.78
CA GLU A 175 -35.52 -28.11 1.12
C GLU A 175 -34.98 -26.99 2.00
N GLN A 176 -35.30 -26.95 3.30
CA GLN A 176 -34.73 -25.96 4.22
C GLN A 176 -33.20 -26.03 4.30
N LYS A 177 -32.62 -27.23 4.39
CA LYS A 177 -31.16 -27.45 4.42
C LYS A 177 -30.51 -26.96 3.12
N ALA A 178 -31.10 -27.26 1.97
CA ALA A 178 -30.61 -26.81 0.66
C ALA A 178 -30.72 -25.29 0.46
N LEU A 179 -31.81 -24.65 0.92
CA LEU A 179 -31.94 -23.19 0.92
C LEU A 179 -30.89 -22.54 1.83
N GLN A 180 -30.65 -23.09 3.03
CA GLN A 180 -29.62 -22.59 3.93
C GLN A 180 -28.22 -22.74 3.35
N GLU A 181 -27.91 -23.88 2.70
CA GLU A 181 -26.66 -24.08 1.98
C GLU A 181 -26.49 -23.04 0.86
N HIS A 182 -27.52 -22.82 0.03
CA HIS A 182 -27.49 -21.84 -1.06
C HIS A 182 -27.24 -20.40 -0.56
N VAL A 183 -27.89 -19.99 0.54
CA VAL A 183 -27.64 -18.68 1.17
C VAL A 183 -26.19 -18.58 1.65
N SER A 184 -25.69 -19.60 2.36
CA SER A 184 -24.30 -19.61 2.84
C SER A 184 -23.26 -19.61 1.69
N ALA A 185 -23.60 -20.24 0.56
CA ALA A 185 -22.76 -20.24 -0.63
C ALA A 185 -22.74 -18.86 -1.32
N ASP A 186 -23.85 -18.13 -1.34
CA ASP A 186 -23.91 -16.77 -1.89
C ASP A 186 -23.28 -15.72 -0.97
N GLU A 187 -23.40 -15.88 0.36
CA GLU A 187 -22.63 -15.11 1.34
C GLU A 187 -21.12 -15.34 1.17
N ALA A 188 -20.70 -16.61 0.99
CA ALA A 188 -19.30 -16.94 0.71
C ALA A 188 -18.82 -16.36 -0.64
N ARG A 189 -19.64 -16.44 -1.71
CA ARG A 189 -19.34 -15.88 -3.05
C ARG A 189 -19.20 -14.36 -3.00
N THR A 190 -20.10 -13.66 -2.32
CA THR A 190 -20.08 -12.19 -2.20
C THR A 190 -18.92 -11.71 -1.33
N SER A 191 -18.64 -12.38 -0.21
CA SER A 191 -17.44 -12.14 0.60
C SER A 191 -16.15 -12.30 -0.22
N LEU A 192 -16.02 -13.39 -0.97
CA LEU A 192 -14.89 -13.65 -1.86
C LEU A 192 -14.78 -12.65 -3.03
N ALA A 193 -15.90 -12.10 -3.52
CA ALA A 193 -15.89 -11.03 -4.51
C ALA A 193 -15.38 -9.70 -3.92
N ASN A 194 -15.79 -9.36 -2.69
CA ASN A 194 -15.33 -8.17 -1.97
C ASN A 194 -13.82 -8.25 -1.69
N VAL A 195 -13.32 -9.36 -1.14
CA VAL A 195 -11.89 -9.56 -0.86
C VAL A 195 -11.03 -9.53 -2.14
N ARG A 196 -11.55 -10.00 -3.29
CA ARG A 196 -10.87 -9.85 -4.58
C ARG A 196 -10.75 -8.38 -5.01
N ARG A 197 -11.84 -7.61 -4.89
CA ARG A 197 -11.84 -6.18 -5.17
C ARG A 197 -10.90 -5.41 -4.24
N GLU A 198 -10.87 -5.74 -2.96
CA GLU A 198 -9.94 -5.15 -1.98
C GLU A 198 -8.48 -5.47 -2.34
N LEU A 199 -8.19 -6.71 -2.73
CA LEU A 199 -6.86 -7.12 -3.21
C LEU A 199 -6.44 -6.39 -4.50
N GLU A 200 -7.38 -6.08 -5.40
CA GLU A 200 -7.12 -5.28 -6.61
C GLU A 200 -6.84 -3.80 -6.28
N VAL A 201 -7.56 -3.23 -5.31
CA VAL A 201 -7.30 -1.88 -4.79
C VAL A 201 -5.93 -1.80 -4.10
N GLU A 202 -5.59 -2.76 -3.24
CA GLU A 202 -4.27 -2.79 -2.58
C GLU A 202 -3.11 -3.05 -3.56
N ARG A 203 -3.32 -3.85 -4.60
CA ARG A 203 -2.33 -4.04 -5.68
C ARG A 203 -2.07 -2.73 -6.43
N THR A 204 -3.13 -2.06 -6.89
CA THR A 204 -2.99 -0.79 -7.63
C THR A 204 -2.43 0.32 -6.74
N ALA A 205 -2.82 0.41 -5.47
CA ALA A 205 -2.23 1.33 -4.50
C ALA A 205 -0.72 1.06 -4.28
N ARG A 206 -0.33 -0.22 -4.16
CA ARG A 206 1.08 -0.64 -4.05
C ARG A 206 1.88 -0.30 -5.31
N GLU A 207 1.31 -0.49 -6.49
CA GLU A 207 1.95 -0.18 -7.78
C GLU A 207 2.17 1.33 -7.93
N MET A 208 1.17 2.15 -7.58
CA MET A 208 1.31 3.61 -7.54
C MET A 208 2.39 4.07 -6.56
N ALA A 209 2.36 3.57 -5.32
CA ALA A 209 3.38 3.90 -4.31
C ALA A 209 4.79 3.45 -4.72
N ALA A 210 4.92 2.34 -5.45
CA ALA A 210 6.20 1.89 -6.00
C ALA A 210 6.70 2.78 -7.14
N ALA A 211 5.81 3.31 -7.98
CA ALA A 211 6.14 4.26 -9.04
C ALA A 211 6.56 5.63 -8.47
N GLU A 212 5.83 6.16 -7.48
CA GLU A 212 6.20 7.39 -6.76
C GLU A 212 7.59 7.26 -6.12
N LEU A 213 7.85 6.16 -5.42
CA LEU A 213 9.14 5.86 -4.81
C LEU A 213 10.26 5.61 -5.83
N ALA A 214 9.96 5.19 -7.05
CA ALA A 214 10.94 5.15 -8.15
C ALA A 214 11.28 6.56 -8.64
N VAL A 215 10.29 7.44 -8.81
CA VAL A 215 10.48 8.85 -9.19
C VAL A 215 11.26 9.63 -8.12
N GLU A 216 10.99 9.43 -6.84
CA GLU A 216 11.78 10.05 -5.77
C GLU A 216 13.23 9.52 -5.72
N ARG A 217 13.46 8.23 -6.04
CA ARG A 217 14.83 7.70 -6.16
C ARG A 217 15.58 8.30 -7.35
N GLU A 218 14.92 8.53 -8.47
CA GLU A 218 15.51 9.23 -9.62
C GLU A 218 15.89 10.68 -9.24
N LYS A 219 14.99 11.41 -8.55
CA LYS A 219 15.29 12.75 -8.02
C LYS A 219 16.47 12.75 -7.05
N CYS A 220 16.55 11.77 -6.14
CA CYS A 220 17.69 11.62 -5.24
C CYS A 220 19.00 11.33 -6.00
N GLY A 221 18.99 10.46 -7.00
CA GLY A 221 20.16 10.16 -7.84
C GLY A 221 20.62 11.37 -8.66
N ASN A 222 19.68 12.10 -9.26
CA ASN A 222 19.96 13.33 -9.99
C ASN A 222 20.54 14.42 -9.07
N LEU A 223 19.99 14.58 -7.86
CA LEU A 223 20.55 15.49 -6.85
C LEU A 223 21.95 15.06 -6.38
N GLN A 224 22.18 13.75 -6.19
CA GLN A 224 23.50 13.23 -5.85
C GLN A 224 24.51 13.53 -6.95
N SER A 225 24.19 13.28 -8.23
CA SER A 225 25.06 13.62 -9.37
C SER A 225 25.42 15.11 -9.39
N VAL A 226 24.43 16.01 -9.19
CA VAL A 226 24.67 17.46 -9.15
C VAL A 226 25.53 17.87 -7.95
N LEU A 227 25.42 17.17 -6.81
CA LEU A 227 26.29 17.40 -5.64
C LEU A 227 27.71 16.87 -5.87
N GLU A 228 27.88 15.74 -6.56
CA GLU A 228 29.18 15.19 -6.96
C GLU A 228 29.87 16.09 -7.99
N ASP A 229 29.15 16.59 -9.00
CA ASP A 229 29.63 17.60 -9.96
C ASP A 229 30.04 18.91 -9.26
N PHE A 230 29.23 19.40 -8.31
CA PHE A 230 29.55 20.61 -7.55
C PHE A 230 30.76 20.41 -6.63
N GLN A 231 30.90 19.23 -6.01
CA GLN A 231 32.09 18.87 -5.23
C GLN A 231 33.32 18.80 -6.13
N ALA A 232 33.26 18.12 -7.28
CA ALA A 232 34.36 18.03 -8.24
C ALA A 232 34.78 19.41 -8.77
N ALA A 233 33.82 20.30 -9.06
CA ALA A 233 34.08 21.68 -9.45
C ALA A 233 34.73 22.49 -8.33
N LYS A 234 34.27 22.36 -7.07
CA LYS A 234 34.88 23.05 -5.92
C LYS A 234 36.28 22.52 -5.60
N ASP A 235 36.49 21.22 -5.75
CA ASP A 235 37.80 20.59 -5.67
C ASP A 235 38.74 21.12 -6.76
N HIS A 236 38.22 21.38 -7.97
CA HIS A 236 38.98 22.01 -9.05
C HIS A 236 39.33 23.47 -8.74
N ASP A 237 38.36 24.29 -8.33
CA ASP A 237 38.55 25.68 -7.90
C ASP A 237 39.65 25.79 -6.84
N VAL A 238 39.58 24.94 -5.80
CA VAL A 238 40.56 24.90 -4.71
C VAL A 238 41.93 24.46 -5.23
N LYS A 239 42.01 23.42 -6.08
CA LYS A 239 43.27 22.96 -6.69
C LYS A 239 43.84 23.93 -7.72
N GLN A 240 43.06 24.88 -8.24
CA GLN A 240 43.55 25.99 -9.05
C GLN A 240 44.06 27.11 -8.14
N ALA A 241 43.26 27.57 -7.17
CA ALA A 241 43.64 28.63 -6.25
C ALA A 241 44.91 28.30 -5.45
N THR A 242 45.09 27.04 -4.99
CA THR A 242 46.34 26.63 -4.32
C THR A 242 47.54 26.73 -5.25
N LYS A 243 47.44 26.29 -6.51
CA LYS A 243 48.52 26.44 -7.51
C LYS A 243 48.83 27.90 -7.84
N GLU A 244 47.81 28.74 -7.90
CA GLU A 244 47.98 30.18 -8.11
C GLU A 244 48.70 30.84 -6.92
N TYR A 245 48.41 30.41 -5.68
CA TYR A 245 49.14 30.85 -4.50
C TYR A 245 50.56 30.27 -4.43
N GLU A 246 50.78 29.00 -4.79
CA GLU A 246 52.11 28.38 -4.91
C GLU A 246 52.98 29.16 -5.91
N VAL A 247 52.46 29.46 -7.12
CA VAL A 247 53.16 30.25 -8.14
C VAL A 247 53.39 31.71 -7.69
N GLN A 248 52.52 32.30 -6.88
CA GLN A 248 52.77 33.61 -6.26
C GLN A 248 53.88 33.54 -5.20
N LEU A 249 53.87 32.51 -4.35
CA LEU A 249 54.85 32.27 -3.30
C LEU A 249 56.25 32.02 -3.91
N ASP A 250 56.34 31.25 -4.99
CA ASP A 250 57.56 31.05 -5.76
C ASP A 250 58.09 32.36 -6.34
N LYS A 251 57.25 33.18 -6.98
CA LYS A 251 57.64 34.50 -7.53
C LYS A 251 58.15 35.46 -6.44
N ILE A 252 57.48 35.47 -5.28
CA ILE A 252 57.90 36.26 -4.11
C ILE A 252 59.23 35.73 -3.57
N THR A 253 59.42 34.41 -3.52
CA THR A 253 60.66 33.78 -3.04
C THR A 253 61.84 34.02 -3.99
N GLN A 254 61.62 33.95 -5.31
CA GLN A 254 62.61 34.25 -6.34
C GLN A 254 63.03 35.72 -6.30
N SER A 255 62.06 36.65 -6.30
CA SER A 255 62.38 38.09 -6.20
C SER A 255 63.04 38.44 -4.87
N LEU A 256 62.63 37.83 -3.75
CA LEU A 256 63.31 37.96 -2.45
C LEU A 256 64.75 37.41 -2.48
N ALA A 257 65.02 36.33 -3.20
CA ALA A 257 66.38 35.82 -3.43
C ALA A 257 67.21 36.76 -4.32
N GLU A 258 66.62 37.34 -5.37
CA GLU A 258 67.27 38.39 -6.17
C GLU A 258 67.60 39.63 -5.33
N TYR A 259 66.66 40.12 -4.51
CA TYR A 259 66.90 41.29 -3.65
C TYR A 259 67.98 41.01 -2.60
N LYS A 260 68.03 39.80 -2.01
CA LYS A 260 69.14 39.37 -1.14
C LYS A 260 70.47 39.31 -1.88
N SER A 261 70.49 38.82 -3.11
CA SER A 261 71.70 38.77 -3.96
C SER A 261 72.19 40.18 -4.34
N ARG A 262 71.27 41.07 -4.73
CA ARG A 262 71.56 42.50 -4.98
C ARG A 262 72.09 43.19 -3.73
N ALA A 263 71.49 42.93 -2.56
CA ALA A 263 71.94 43.48 -1.28
C ALA A 263 73.37 43.00 -0.93
N LEU A 264 73.65 41.70 -0.98
CA LEU A 264 74.99 41.16 -0.73
C LEU A 264 76.04 41.70 -1.71
N ASN A 265 75.70 41.87 -2.99
CA ASN A 265 76.60 42.46 -3.97
C ASN A 265 76.86 43.95 -3.69
N ALA A 266 75.82 44.71 -3.30
CA ALA A 266 75.98 46.10 -2.89
C ALA A 266 76.79 46.25 -1.58
N GLU A 267 76.60 45.35 -0.60
CA GLU A 267 77.40 45.28 0.62
C GLU A 267 78.87 44.95 0.32
N LEU A 268 79.14 44.03 -0.61
CA LEU A 268 80.49 43.68 -1.06
C LEU A 268 81.17 44.86 -1.77
N GLN A 269 80.46 45.54 -2.68
CA GLN A 269 80.94 46.75 -3.35
C GLN A 269 81.16 47.90 -2.37
N LEU A 270 80.32 48.04 -1.34
CA LEU A 270 80.52 49.00 -0.26
C LEU A 270 81.79 48.67 0.55
N GLN A 271 82.06 47.40 0.83
CA GLN A 271 83.29 46.96 1.50
C GLN A 271 84.54 47.20 0.63
N GLU A 272 84.50 46.88 -0.66
CA GLU A 272 85.59 47.12 -1.61
C GLU A 272 85.87 48.62 -1.79
N SER A 273 84.82 49.44 -1.91
CA SER A 273 84.91 50.89 -1.96
C SER A 273 85.45 51.47 -0.64
N SER A 274 85.04 50.93 0.51
CA SER A 274 85.52 51.33 1.83
C SER A 274 87.00 51.02 2.03
N THR A 275 87.47 49.82 1.67
CA THR A 275 88.91 49.46 1.74
C THR A 275 89.74 50.25 0.73
N SER A 276 89.21 50.50 -0.46
CA SER A 276 89.85 51.37 -1.47
C SER A 276 89.94 52.82 -1.01
N SER A 277 88.92 53.33 -0.32
CA SER A 277 88.92 54.66 0.31
C SER A 277 89.93 54.74 1.46
N ALA A 278 89.98 53.74 2.35
CA ALA A 278 90.98 53.66 3.40
C ALA A 278 92.41 53.66 2.84
N ARG A 279 92.68 52.83 1.82
CA ARG A 279 93.96 52.79 1.10
C ARG A 279 94.27 54.12 0.40
N THR A 280 93.27 54.83 -0.11
CA THR A 280 93.44 56.16 -0.69
C THR A 280 93.81 57.20 0.39
N GLN A 281 93.20 57.13 1.58
CA GLN A 281 93.56 57.97 2.72
C GLN A 281 94.98 57.69 3.26
N GLU A 282 95.44 56.44 3.19
CA GLU A 282 96.83 56.06 3.50
C GLU A 282 97.81 56.64 2.47
N LEU A 283 97.53 56.46 1.18
CA LEU A 283 98.33 57.07 0.10
C LEU A 283 98.32 58.60 0.14
N GLU A 284 97.19 59.23 0.53
CA GLU A 284 97.13 60.66 0.78
C GLU A 284 98.03 61.12 1.94
N LYS A 285 98.13 60.33 3.03
CA LYS A 285 99.06 60.61 4.14
C LYS A 285 100.50 60.48 3.65
N GLU A 286 100.85 59.39 2.96
CA GLU A 286 102.17 59.22 2.35
C GLU A 286 102.53 60.38 1.41
N VAL A 287 101.59 60.83 0.57
CA VAL A 287 101.81 61.96 -0.36
C VAL A 287 101.98 63.27 0.41
N LYS A 288 101.23 63.51 1.49
CA LYS A 288 101.40 64.70 2.35
C LYS A 288 102.74 64.67 3.08
N GLU A 289 103.17 63.52 3.58
CA GLU A 289 104.50 63.32 4.21
C GLU A 289 105.64 63.49 3.21
N LYS A 290 105.53 62.89 2.01
CA LYS A 290 106.49 63.07 0.91
C LYS A 290 106.52 64.52 0.42
N GLN A 291 105.39 65.21 0.38
CA GLN A 291 105.32 66.63 0.02
C GLN A 291 105.93 67.54 1.12
N LEU A 292 105.76 67.20 2.40
CA LEU A 292 106.47 67.86 3.50
C LEU A 292 107.98 67.60 3.45
N LEU A 293 108.42 66.39 3.10
CA LEU A 293 109.83 66.05 2.88
C LEU A 293 110.41 66.82 1.68
N ILE A 294 109.68 66.90 0.56
CA ILE A 294 110.04 67.74 -0.59
C ILE A 294 110.10 69.23 -0.18
N GLY A 295 109.20 69.69 0.70
CA GLY A 295 109.26 71.03 1.29
C GLY A 295 110.54 71.29 2.07
N LYS A 296 110.94 70.35 2.95
CA LYS A 296 112.20 70.40 3.70
C LYS A 296 113.41 70.40 2.77
N LEU A 297 113.50 69.43 1.85
CA LEU A 297 114.61 69.32 0.89
C LEU A 297 114.70 70.54 -0.04
N ARG A 298 113.58 71.17 -0.40
CA ARG A 298 113.57 72.44 -1.15
C ARG A 298 114.09 73.60 -0.30
N HIS A 299 113.71 73.69 0.97
CA HIS A 299 114.22 74.72 1.87
C HIS A 299 115.72 74.53 2.14
N GLU A 300 116.17 73.30 2.38
CA GLU A 300 117.58 72.91 2.46
C GLU A 300 118.35 73.26 1.18
N ALA A 301 117.78 73.03 0.00
CA ALA A 301 118.39 73.43 -1.28
C ALA A 301 118.40 74.95 -1.51
N VAL A 302 117.47 75.71 -0.93
CA VAL A 302 117.50 77.18 -0.90
C VAL A 302 118.60 77.67 0.05
N ILE A 303 118.66 77.15 1.28
CA ILE A 303 119.73 77.45 2.25
C ILE A 303 121.11 77.09 1.66
N MET A 304 121.22 75.98 0.94
CA MET A 304 122.46 75.59 0.25
C MET A 304 122.80 76.52 -0.91
N ASN A 305 121.81 77.07 -1.63
CA ASN A 305 122.03 78.15 -2.59
C ASN A 305 122.44 79.47 -1.91
N GLU A 306 121.90 79.80 -0.73
CA GLU A 306 122.34 80.96 0.06
C GLU A 306 123.79 80.77 0.54
N HIS A 307 124.15 79.59 1.06
CA HIS A 307 125.53 79.25 1.40
C HIS A 307 126.48 79.35 0.19
N LEU A 308 126.04 78.90 -0.99
CA LEU A 308 126.80 79.00 -2.24
C LEU A 308 126.92 80.45 -2.73
N MET A 309 125.86 81.26 -2.65
CA MET A 309 125.91 82.68 -2.98
C MET A 309 126.78 83.47 -2.00
N GLU A 310 126.74 83.17 -0.70
CA GLU A 310 127.59 83.80 0.31
C GLU A 310 129.06 83.39 0.13
N ALA A 311 129.34 82.14 -0.28
CA ALA A 311 130.67 81.69 -0.68
C ALA A 311 131.18 82.42 -1.94
N LEU A 312 130.35 82.56 -2.98
CA LEU A 312 130.66 83.34 -4.18
C LEU A 312 130.84 84.84 -3.87
N ARG A 313 130.07 85.39 -2.92
CA ARG A 313 130.18 86.78 -2.45
C ARG A 313 131.50 87.02 -1.72
N ARG A 314 131.92 86.07 -0.88
CA ARG A 314 133.25 86.07 -0.24
C ARG A 314 134.38 85.98 -1.26
N LEU A 315 134.29 85.07 -2.23
CA LEU A 315 135.28 84.92 -3.31
C LEU A 315 135.44 86.19 -4.16
N ARG A 316 134.32 86.88 -4.45
CA ARG A 316 134.32 88.15 -5.19
C ARG A 316 134.94 89.32 -4.41
N GLN A 317 134.98 89.23 -3.07
CA GLN A 317 135.58 90.24 -2.20
C GLN A 317 137.11 90.03 -2.02
N SER A 318 137.62 88.81 -2.22
CA SER A 318 139.03 88.43 -1.95
C SER A 318 139.95 88.52 -3.17
N SER A 319 139.55 89.20 -4.24
CA SER A 319 140.18 89.13 -5.56
C SER A 319 140.80 90.46 -6.04
N THR A 320 141.25 91.30 -5.11
CA THR A 320 141.89 92.60 -5.39
C THR A 320 143.13 92.82 -4.51
N ASP A 321 144.30 92.39 -4.96
CA ASP A 321 145.55 93.01 -4.50
C ASP A 321 146.70 92.88 -5.51
N THR A 322 147.72 93.71 -5.30
CA THR A 322 148.76 94.13 -6.25
C THR A 322 149.99 93.23 -6.24
N ASN A 323 150.57 92.97 -7.41
CA ASN A 323 151.87 92.32 -7.56
C ASN A 323 152.62 92.89 -8.78
N VAL A 324 153.87 93.33 -8.58
CA VAL A 324 154.78 93.83 -9.64
C VAL A 324 156.13 93.13 -9.48
N ASP A 325 156.76 92.66 -10.57
CA ASP A 325 157.96 91.81 -10.47
C ASP A 325 159.20 92.59 -9.97
N ARG A 326 159.58 92.28 -8.74
CA ARG A 326 160.75 92.81 -8.03
C ARG A 326 162.07 92.56 -8.75
N ARG A 327 162.19 91.51 -9.58
CA ARG A 327 163.42 91.25 -10.37
C ARG A 327 163.59 92.26 -11.50
N LEU A 328 162.50 92.62 -12.18
CA LEU A 328 162.52 93.55 -13.31
C LEU A 328 163.02 94.93 -12.88
N VAL A 329 162.42 95.50 -11.82
CA VAL A 329 162.77 96.82 -11.28
C VAL A 329 164.25 96.89 -10.86
N THR A 330 164.75 95.82 -10.22
CA THR A 330 166.11 95.77 -9.66
C THR A 330 167.18 95.83 -10.76
N ASN A 331 166.99 95.12 -11.87
CA ASN A 331 167.94 95.11 -13.00
C ASN A 331 168.03 96.46 -13.72
N VAL A 332 166.90 97.15 -13.92
CA VAL A 332 166.89 98.46 -14.58
C VAL A 332 167.62 99.51 -13.72
N LEU A 333 167.46 99.46 -12.40
CA LEU A 333 168.14 100.37 -11.46
C LEU A 333 169.67 100.16 -11.45
N LEU A 334 170.15 98.92 -11.46
CA LEU A 334 171.59 98.61 -11.49
C LEU A 334 172.25 99.07 -12.79
N SER A 335 171.66 98.73 -13.94
CA SER A 335 172.16 99.14 -15.27
C SER A 335 172.14 100.67 -15.47
N PHE A 336 171.16 101.37 -14.87
CA PHE A 336 171.15 102.83 -14.82
C PHE A 336 172.37 103.37 -14.07
N LEU A 337 172.73 102.82 -12.90
CA LEU A 337 173.86 103.30 -12.11
C LEU A 337 175.22 103.08 -12.81
N SER A 338 175.43 101.91 -13.43
CA SER A 338 176.71 101.54 -14.07
C SER A 338 177.00 102.26 -15.40
N THR A 339 176.02 102.90 -16.02
CA THR A 339 176.19 103.56 -17.34
C THR A 339 176.85 104.95 -17.21
N PRO A 340 177.96 105.25 -17.91
CA PRO A 340 178.68 106.53 -17.77
C PRO A 340 177.83 107.79 -17.99
N ARG A 341 178.23 108.91 -17.37
CA ARG A 341 177.47 110.18 -17.25
C ARG A 341 177.35 111.02 -18.54
N GLY A 342 177.24 110.39 -19.71
CA GLY A 342 177.07 111.06 -21.00
C GLY A 342 176.34 110.27 -22.09
N ASP A 343 175.89 109.03 -21.82
CA ASP A 343 175.16 108.22 -22.80
C ASP A 343 173.64 108.55 -22.77
N PRO A 344 173.00 108.93 -23.90
CA PRO A 344 171.57 109.23 -23.96
C PRO A 344 170.67 108.07 -23.52
N LYS A 345 171.11 106.80 -23.64
CA LYS A 345 170.35 105.63 -23.19
C LYS A 345 169.99 105.69 -21.70
N ARG A 346 170.80 106.40 -20.90
CA ARG A 346 170.55 106.58 -19.47
C ARG A 346 169.22 107.29 -19.18
N PHE A 347 168.69 108.10 -20.11
CA PHE A 347 167.39 108.75 -20.01
C PHE A 347 166.21 107.77 -20.26
N GLU A 348 166.32 106.93 -21.30
CA GLU A 348 165.30 105.92 -21.65
C GLU A 348 165.08 104.92 -20.51
N MET A 349 166.18 104.46 -19.88
CA MET A 349 166.12 103.56 -18.72
C MET A 349 165.42 104.19 -17.51
N LEU A 350 165.60 105.49 -17.29
CA LEU A 350 164.94 106.21 -16.21
C LEU A 350 163.43 106.38 -16.51
N SER A 351 163.08 106.63 -17.77
CA SER A 351 161.69 106.72 -18.24
C SER A 351 160.93 105.40 -18.02
N LEU A 352 161.54 104.27 -18.40
CA LEU A 352 161.00 102.92 -18.15
C LEU A 352 160.78 102.64 -16.67
N LEU A 353 161.70 103.05 -15.79
CA LEU A 353 161.53 102.92 -14.33
C LEU A 353 160.31 103.71 -13.83
N ALA A 354 160.14 104.95 -14.30
CA ALA A 354 158.98 105.77 -13.94
C ALA A 354 157.64 105.13 -14.36
N THR A 355 157.59 104.52 -15.55
CA THR A 355 156.39 103.81 -16.03
C THR A 355 156.10 102.53 -15.23
N ILE A 356 157.13 101.74 -14.91
CA ILE A 356 156.96 100.45 -14.20
C ILE A 356 156.59 100.64 -12.72
N LEU A 357 157.10 101.69 -12.08
CA LEU A 357 156.79 102.04 -10.69
C LEU A 357 155.61 103.01 -10.54
N SER A 358 154.93 103.37 -11.63
CA SER A 358 153.80 104.31 -11.65
C SER A 358 154.10 105.65 -10.96
N TRP A 359 155.31 106.18 -11.16
CA TRP A 359 155.76 107.43 -10.54
C TRP A 359 154.85 108.60 -10.95
N THR A 360 154.49 109.41 -9.96
CA THR A 360 153.65 110.60 -10.15
C THR A 360 154.42 111.73 -10.81
N GLU A 361 153.71 112.68 -11.44
CA GLU A 361 154.35 113.67 -12.33
C GLU A 361 155.39 114.55 -11.62
N ASP A 362 155.16 114.88 -10.35
CA ASP A 362 156.10 115.61 -9.48
C ASP A 362 157.42 114.84 -9.26
N GLU A 363 157.36 113.51 -9.21
CA GLU A 363 158.54 112.63 -9.06
C GLU A 363 159.30 112.53 -10.39
N ARG A 364 158.57 112.52 -11.52
CA ARG A 364 159.14 112.54 -12.88
C ARG A 364 159.84 113.87 -13.17
N GLU A 365 159.31 115.00 -12.71
CA GLU A 365 159.97 116.31 -12.85
C GLU A 365 161.23 116.39 -11.97
N ARG A 366 161.20 115.89 -10.72
CA ARG A 366 162.40 115.81 -9.85
C ARG A 366 163.50 114.89 -10.37
N ALA A 367 163.15 113.84 -11.12
CA ALA A 367 164.10 113.00 -11.85
C ALA A 367 164.68 113.68 -13.11
N GLY A 368 164.22 114.89 -13.46
CA GLY A 368 164.66 115.67 -14.62
C GLY A 368 164.09 115.20 -15.97
N LEU A 369 163.00 114.42 -15.96
CA LEU A 369 162.62 113.59 -17.11
C LEU A 369 161.68 114.26 -18.13
N GLN A 370 160.91 115.29 -17.76
CA GLN A 370 159.99 115.99 -18.66
C GLN A 370 159.63 117.40 -18.16
N HIS A 371 159.03 118.22 -19.04
CA HIS A 371 158.66 119.61 -18.73
C HIS A 371 157.30 119.99 -19.36
N LYS A 372 156.35 120.43 -18.51
CA LYS A 372 155.10 121.16 -18.78
C LYS A 372 154.27 120.83 -20.06
N GLY A 373 153.10 120.19 -19.84
CA GLY A 373 151.91 120.38 -20.69
C GLY A 373 150.93 119.19 -20.74
N GLY A 374 149.64 119.43 -20.47
CA GLY A 374 148.52 118.54 -20.87
C GLY A 374 147.75 119.12 -22.06
N PRO A 375 146.46 118.78 -22.31
CA PRO A 375 145.59 117.77 -21.67
C PRO A 375 144.75 116.94 -22.72
N MET A 376 143.55 116.47 -22.33
CA MET A 376 142.35 116.09 -23.14
C MET A 376 142.08 114.61 -23.58
N PRO A 377 140.80 114.21 -23.83
CA PRO A 377 140.35 112.84 -24.14
C PRO A 377 139.67 112.65 -25.53
N ALA A 378 139.25 111.42 -25.89
CA ALA A 378 138.28 111.14 -26.97
C ALA A 378 137.56 109.77 -26.88
N MET A 379 136.48 109.59 -27.65
CA MET A 379 135.51 108.47 -27.68
C MET A 379 135.85 107.34 -28.69
N SER A 380 135.13 106.20 -28.65
CA SER A 380 134.27 105.75 -29.78
C SER A 380 133.34 104.57 -29.37
N ALA A 381 132.49 104.06 -30.28
CA ALA A 381 131.36 103.15 -30.02
C ALA A 381 131.18 102.01 -31.06
N VAL A 382 130.45 100.93 -30.68
CA VAL A 382 129.67 99.92 -31.47
C VAL A 382 129.10 98.86 -30.49
N SER A 383 128.14 97.97 -30.78
CA SER A 383 126.86 98.00 -31.55
C SER A 383 126.12 96.65 -31.36
N GLY A 384 124.77 96.58 -31.44
CA GLY A 384 124.01 95.31 -31.40
C GLY A 384 122.51 95.44 -31.04
N PHE A 385 121.63 94.64 -31.66
CA PHE A 385 120.15 94.73 -31.55
C PHE A 385 119.44 93.36 -31.72
N PHE A 386 118.09 93.37 -31.74
CA PHE A 386 117.12 92.26 -31.94
C PHE A 386 116.71 91.48 -30.67
N THR A 387 115.46 91.01 -30.46
CA THR A 387 114.24 91.00 -31.32
C THR A 387 112.93 91.05 -30.48
N ARG A 388 111.74 91.11 -31.14
CA ARG A 388 110.40 91.27 -30.53
C ARG A 388 109.28 90.57 -31.35
N GLY A 389 108.35 89.85 -30.70
CA GLY A 389 106.93 89.82 -31.11
C GLY A 389 106.22 88.48 -31.46
N SER A 390 104.94 88.42 -31.02
CA SER A 390 103.68 87.77 -31.52
C SER A 390 103.56 87.32 -33.00
N PRO A 391 102.43 86.70 -33.49
CA PRO A 391 101.05 86.54 -32.94
C PRO A 391 100.50 85.06 -33.01
N THR A 392 99.21 84.62 -32.89
CA THR A 392 97.89 85.09 -33.42
C THR A 392 96.62 84.41 -32.81
N ARG A 393 95.49 85.17 -32.74
CA ARG A 393 94.06 84.84 -33.10
C ARG A 393 93.29 83.66 -32.40
N THR A 394 91.95 83.67 -32.20
CA THR A 394 90.84 84.63 -32.55
C THR A 394 89.56 84.40 -31.72
N ARG A 395 88.88 85.51 -31.29
CA ARG A 395 87.40 85.81 -31.20
C ARG A 395 86.41 84.80 -30.58
N ASN A 396 85.17 85.11 -30.16
CA ASN A 396 84.40 86.30 -29.66
C ASN A 396 83.15 85.69 -28.94
N LEU A 397 82.48 86.23 -27.92
CA LEU A 397 81.80 87.53 -27.72
C LEU A 397 80.50 87.78 -28.52
N GLU A 398 79.38 87.70 -27.77
CA GLU A 398 78.18 88.58 -27.79
C GLU A 398 76.95 88.26 -28.68
N LEU A 399 75.83 88.87 -28.28
CA LEU A 399 74.41 88.57 -28.58
C LEU A 399 74.00 88.63 -30.07
N GLU A 400 73.02 87.79 -30.45
CA GLU A 400 71.72 88.31 -30.92
C GLU A 400 70.55 87.31 -30.68
N LYS A 401 69.32 87.68 -31.09
CA LYS A 401 68.04 87.15 -30.57
C LYS A 401 67.07 86.77 -31.71
N THR A 402 66.71 85.48 -31.83
CA THR A 402 65.57 85.01 -32.66
C THR A 402 64.99 83.67 -32.18
N ASP A 403 63.67 83.63 -32.04
CA ASP A 403 62.72 82.50 -32.19
C ASP A 403 63.20 81.03 -32.05
N GLU A 404 63.08 80.47 -30.83
CA GLU A 404 62.99 79.01 -30.63
C GLU A 404 61.76 78.57 -29.78
N THR A 405 61.02 79.52 -29.17
CA THR A 405 59.92 79.22 -28.23
C THR A 405 58.62 78.71 -28.87
N GLU A 406 58.48 78.73 -30.20
CA GLU A 406 57.32 78.14 -30.89
C GLU A 406 57.45 76.62 -31.11
N SER A 407 58.65 76.06 -30.99
CA SER A 407 58.90 74.65 -31.32
C SER A 407 58.31 73.68 -30.28
N PHE A 408 58.57 73.93 -28.99
CA PHE A 408 58.10 73.07 -27.90
C PHE A 408 56.58 73.15 -27.68
N SER A 409 55.97 74.32 -27.86
CA SER A 409 54.52 74.49 -27.72
C SER A 409 53.75 73.80 -28.83
N ARG A 410 54.23 73.83 -30.09
CA ARG A 410 53.67 73.04 -31.19
C ARG A 410 53.74 71.54 -30.92
N LEU A 411 54.91 71.00 -30.57
CA LEU A 411 55.08 69.56 -30.31
C LEU A 411 54.21 69.06 -29.15
N TRP A 412 54.00 69.87 -28.11
CA TRP A 412 53.13 69.49 -26.98
C TRP A 412 51.63 69.57 -27.33
N VAL A 413 51.22 70.52 -28.17
CA VAL A 413 49.85 70.60 -28.71
C VAL A 413 49.57 69.48 -29.72
N GLU A 414 50.55 69.12 -30.54
CA GLU A 414 50.47 68.00 -31.50
C GLU A 414 50.38 66.65 -30.77
N PHE A 415 51.15 66.47 -29.67
CA PHE A 415 51.00 65.32 -28.78
C PHE A 415 49.60 65.24 -28.15
N LEU A 416 49.09 66.34 -27.58
CA LEU A 416 47.75 66.37 -26.99
C LEU A 416 46.63 66.11 -28.00
N LEU A 417 46.75 66.61 -29.24
CA LEU A 417 45.78 66.36 -30.30
C LEU A 417 45.83 64.92 -30.83
N THR A 418 47.03 64.31 -30.92
CA THR A 418 47.17 62.91 -31.37
C THR A 418 46.75 61.92 -30.30
N GLU A 419 47.11 62.12 -29.03
CA GLU A 419 46.68 61.24 -27.93
C GLU A 419 45.15 61.32 -27.73
N ALA A 420 44.57 62.53 -27.72
CA ALA A 420 43.12 62.71 -27.59
C ALA A 420 42.32 62.09 -28.75
N ALA A 421 42.82 62.17 -29.99
CA ALA A 421 42.17 61.53 -31.14
C ALA A 421 42.30 59.99 -31.11
N SER A 422 43.40 59.46 -30.57
CA SER A 422 43.65 58.01 -30.52
C SER A 422 42.75 57.23 -29.55
N GLY A 423 42.06 57.92 -28.64
CA GLY A 423 41.24 57.30 -27.60
C GLY A 423 39.83 56.87 -28.02
N GLU A 424 39.30 57.33 -29.16
CA GLU A 424 37.86 57.26 -29.45
C GLU A 424 37.46 56.40 -30.67
N GLU A 425 38.39 55.93 -31.51
CA GLU A 425 38.10 55.01 -32.64
C GLU A 425 38.48 53.54 -32.37
N ALA A 426 37.83 52.92 -31.37
CA ALA A 426 38.04 51.49 -31.06
C ALA A 426 36.78 50.70 -30.67
N ARG A 427 35.57 51.11 -31.10
CA ARG A 427 34.31 50.36 -30.87
C ARG A 427 33.35 50.35 -32.07
N SER A 428 33.18 49.17 -32.67
CA SER A 428 32.26 48.85 -33.77
C SER A 428 32.64 49.48 -35.14
N SER A 429 32.24 48.95 -36.31
CA SER A 429 31.24 47.91 -36.60
C SER A 429 31.49 47.16 -37.92
N SER A 430 30.99 45.92 -38.03
CA SER A 430 30.52 45.21 -39.25
C SER A 430 30.38 43.70 -38.95
N SER A 431 29.49 42.85 -39.50
CA SER A 431 28.12 42.92 -40.03
C SER A 431 27.93 41.67 -40.92
N SER A 432 27.26 40.62 -40.42
CA SER A 432 26.04 40.03 -41.04
C SER A 432 26.31 38.86 -42.01
N PRO A 433 25.32 38.02 -42.44
CA PRO A 433 23.85 38.18 -42.33
C PRO A 433 22.95 36.94 -41.99
N ILE A 434 21.72 37.24 -41.53
CA ILE A 434 20.40 36.60 -41.83
C ILE A 434 20.16 35.08 -41.60
N ARG A 435 19.28 34.74 -40.63
CA ARG A 435 17.89 34.22 -40.87
C ARG A 435 17.01 34.26 -39.59
N SER A 436 15.68 34.22 -39.76
CA SER A 436 14.61 34.44 -38.73
C SER A 436 13.36 33.57 -39.09
N PRO A 437 12.20 33.55 -38.36
CA PRO A 437 11.72 34.42 -37.26
C PRO A 437 10.80 33.84 -36.12
N ARG A 438 10.53 34.68 -35.08
CA ARG A 438 9.32 34.76 -34.18
C ARG A 438 9.00 33.58 -33.22
N ASN A 439 8.40 33.75 -32.02
CA ASN A 439 7.62 34.83 -31.36
C ASN A 439 8.07 35.01 -29.86
N GLN A 440 8.08 36.21 -29.25
CA GLN A 440 7.03 36.86 -28.39
C GLN A 440 6.54 35.99 -27.18
N SER A 441 6.44 36.47 -25.92
CA SER A 441 6.46 37.85 -25.36
C SER A 441 6.95 37.96 -23.88
N LEU A 442 7.04 39.21 -23.37
CA LEU A 442 7.36 39.69 -21.99
C LEU A 442 6.40 40.89 -21.68
N PRO A 443 6.37 41.58 -20.51
CA PRO A 443 7.31 41.65 -19.35
C PRO A 443 6.60 41.30 -18.00
N SER A 444 6.84 41.81 -16.78
CA SER A 444 7.58 42.99 -16.24
C SER A 444 7.84 42.92 -14.71
N SER A 445 8.69 43.83 -14.20
CA SER A 445 8.74 44.27 -12.77
C SER A 445 8.39 45.76 -12.69
N PRO A 446 8.14 46.37 -11.50
CA PRO A 446 9.25 47.10 -10.84
C PRO A 446 9.16 47.36 -9.30
N THR A 447 10.29 47.85 -8.76
CA THR A 447 10.45 48.79 -7.61
C THR A 447 10.24 48.34 -6.14
N ARG A 448 10.83 49.14 -5.24
CA ARG A 448 11.19 48.86 -3.82
C ARG A 448 11.39 50.19 -3.07
N SER A 449 10.69 50.45 -1.95
CA SER A 449 11.13 51.46 -0.96
C SER A 449 10.40 51.48 0.41
N THR A 450 11.15 51.10 1.46
CA THR A 450 11.29 51.79 2.77
C THR A 450 10.18 51.88 3.83
N LEU A 451 10.63 51.73 5.11
CA LEU A 451 10.01 52.12 6.40
C LEU A 451 8.83 51.24 6.87
N ARG A 452 8.66 50.89 8.17
CA ARG A 452 9.37 51.28 9.41
C ARG A 452 9.31 50.14 10.46
N GLN A 453 10.32 50.00 11.32
CA GLN A 453 10.34 49.17 12.55
C GLN A 453 9.77 49.97 13.76
N PRO A 454 9.69 49.49 15.04
CA PRO A 454 10.16 48.21 15.65
C PRO A 454 9.24 47.54 16.72
N SER A 455 9.81 46.52 17.41
CA SER A 455 9.57 46.11 18.82
C SER A 455 8.51 45.06 19.20
N LEU A 456 9.02 43.86 19.51
CA LEU A 456 8.84 43.05 20.74
C LEU A 456 7.58 43.25 21.63
N LEU A 457 6.84 42.16 21.91
CA LEU A 457 6.45 41.67 23.26
C LEU A 457 5.56 40.40 23.20
N SER A 458 5.43 39.69 24.33
CA SER A 458 4.60 38.48 24.56
C SER A 458 4.04 38.51 26.00
N PRO A 459 3.15 37.59 26.44
CA PRO A 459 2.02 36.89 25.80
C PRO A 459 0.67 37.38 26.41
N PRO A 460 -0.49 36.65 26.31
CA PRO A 460 -0.81 35.64 27.34
C PRO A 460 -1.72 34.44 26.93
N GLU A 461 -1.48 33.29 27.59
CA GLU A 461 -2.46 32.37 28.22
C GLU A 461 -3.97 32.44 27.87
N LEU A 462 -4.55 31.36 27.28
CA LEU A 462 -5.42 30.37 28.00
C LEU A 462 -6.15 29.32 27.10
N ARG A 463 -6.22 28.08 27.62
CA ARG A 463 -7.23 26.98 27.41
C ARG A 463 -7.45 26.33 26.03
N GLY A 464 -7.32 24.99 26.02
CA GLY A 464 -7.89 24.07 25.00
C GLY A 464 -7.02 22.83 24.68
N THR A 465 -6.86 21.85 25.56
CA THR A 465 -7.59 20.55 25.57
C THR A 465 -7.72 19.87 24.18
N LYS A 466 -7.28 18.62 23.91
CA LYS A 466 -6.84 17.49 24.77
C LYS A 466 -5.68 16.70 24.11
N ARG A 467 -5.03 15.83 24.88
CA ARG A 467 -4.10 14.78 24.39
C ARG A 467 -4.87 13.53 23.89
N LEU A 468 -4.24 12.77 23.00
CA LEU A 468 -4.48 11.33 22.80
C LEU A 468 -3.27 10.53 23.29
N PRO A 469 -3.47 9.31 23.81
CA PRO A 469 -2.42 8.29 23.81
C PRO A 469 -2.86 6.98 23.14
N SER A 470 -1.86 6.18 22.77
CA SER A 470 -1.95 4.82 22.20
C SER A 470 -2.79 3.83 23.04
N LEU A 471 -3.33 2.81 22.37
CA LEU A 471 -3.88 1.60 22.98
C LEU A 471 -3.16 0.35 22.46
N THR A 472 -2.93 -0.60 23.37
CA THR A 472 -2.24 -1.88 23.13
C THR A 472 -3.22 -3.05 23.14
N SER A 473 -2.88 -4.14 22.44
CA SER A 473 -3.62 -5.42 22.51
C SER A 473 -3.47 -6.11 23.87
N ALA A 474 -4.50 -6.83 24.35
CA ALA A 474 -4.43 -8.27 24.70
C ALA A 474 -5.73 -8.85 25.35
N ALA A 475 -5.96 -10.14 25.08
CA ALA A 475 -6.51 -11.19 25.97
C ALA A 475 -8.00 -11.23 26.42
N MET A 476 -8.67 -12.33 26.01
CA MET A 476 -9.56 -13.26 26.78
C MET A 476 -10.76 -12.67 27.58
N SER A 477 -12.02 -13.12 27.39
CA SER A 477 -12.51 -14.47 27.77
C SER A 477 -14.05 -14.62 27.65
N SER A 478 -14.54 -15.87 27.71
CA SER A 478 -15.89 -16.36 28.09
C SER A 478 -17.18 -15.82 27.42
N SER A 479 -17.82 -16.72 26.65
CA SER A 479 -19.29 -16.95 26.69
C SER A 479 -19.63 -17.88 27.89
N PRO A 480 -20.90 -18.29 28.17
CA PRO A 480 -22.18 -18.01 27.48
C PRO A 480 -23.37 -17.65 28.42
N ASN A 481 -24.52 -17.29 27.83
CA ASN A 481 -25.78 -18.03 28.11
C ASN A 481 -26.89 -17.74 27.08
N LEU A 482 -27.89 -18.62 27.01
CA LEU A 482 -29.10 -18.49 26.19
C LEU A 482 -30.34 -18.54 27.08
N THR A 483 -31.30 -17.63 26.85
CA THR A 483 -32.66 -17.77 27.39
C THR A 483 -33.70 -17.36 26.33
N LEU A 484 -34.67 -18.23 26.08
CA LEU A 484 -35.74 -18.11 25.10
C LEU A 484 -37.03 -17.59 25.78
N LEU A 485 -37.78 -16.66 25.18
CA LEU A 485 -39.25 -16.48 25.39
C LEU A 485 -39.91 -15.40 24.48
N GLN A 486 -40.52 -15.88 23.38
CA GLN A 486 -41.83 -15.54 22.77
C GLN A 486 -42.38 -14.07 22.61
N PRO A 487 -43.00 -13.70 21.45
CA PRO A 487 -43.56 -12.36 21.16
C PRO A 487 -45.09 -12.27 21.38
N PRO A 488 -45.77 -11.10 21.24
CA PRO A 488 -46.36 -10.63 19.95
C PRO A 488 -46.51 -9.05 19.90
N PRO A 489 -47.38 -8.37 19.11
CA PRO A 489 -48.23 -8.77 17.97
C PRO A 489 -48.10 -7.89 16.68
N GLN A 490 -48.92 -8.23 15.69
CA GLN A 490 -48.98 -7.69 14.31
C GLN A 490 -49.45 -6.22 14.19
N GLY A 491 -48.93 -5.51 13.19
CA GLY A 491 -49.52 -4.30 12.59
C GLY A 491 -49.87 -4.52 11.11
N LYS A 492 -51.01 -4.00 10.63
CA LYS A 492 -51.54 -4.30 9.28
C LYS A 492 -50.94 -3.39 8.20
N GLY A 493 -50.37 -4.00 7.16
CA GLY A 493 -50.13 -3.36 5.86
C GLY A 493 -50.92 -4.11 4.77
N LYS A 494 -51.72 -3.40 3.97
CA LYS A 494 -52.58 -4.00 2.93
C LYS A 494 -52.55 -3.11 1.68
N GLU A 495 -51.79 -3.50 0.67
CA GLU A 495 -51.90 -2.92 -0.67
C GLU A 495 -52.03 -4.01 -1.75
N ARG A 496 -52.91 -3.72 -2.71
CA ARG A 496 -53.18 -4.49 -3.92
C ARG A 496 -53.93 -3.53 -4.86
N ALA A 497 -53.29 -3.08 -5.93
CA ALA A 497 -53.92 -2.69 -7.21
C ALA A 497 -52.90 -2.01 -8.15
N ASP A 498 -52.46 -2.77 -9.13
CA ASP A 498 -52.22 -2.41 -10.54
C ASP A 498 -52.44 -0.95 -10.97
N SER A 499 -51.46 -0.39 -11.71
CA SER A 499 -51.68 0.66 -12.72
C SER A 499 -50.54 0.73 -13.75
N SER A 500 -50.90 0.55 -15.03
CA SER A 500 -50.30 1.19 -16.20
C SER A 500 -48.78 1.14 -16.45
N SER A 501 -48.31 0.17 -17.25
CA SER A 501 -47.83 0.40 -18.64
C SER A 501 -47.36 -0.89 -19.30
#